data_AF-A0A9D0ZRW3-F1
#
_entry.id   AF-A0A9D0ZRW3-F1
#
_cell.length_a   1.000
_cell.length_b   1.000
_cell.length_c   1.000
_cell.angle_alpha   90.00
_cell.angle_beta   90.00
_cell.angle_gamma   90.00
#
_symmetry.space_group_name_H-M   'P 1'
#
loop_
_entity.id
_entity.type
_entity.pdbx_description
1 polymer ?
#
loop_
_entity_poly.entity_id
_entity_poly.type
_entity_poly.pdbx_seq_one_letter_code
_entity_poly.pdbx_strand_id
1 'polypeptide(L)'
;MLKEVKINNKQELNKFYKHLFIYRSIFYKNVTFTVENDKYNIKNIIKALNIKNRKQRFKYIYDAACDEVDNFYNHKDICCFKNNKCLVQQQLQNGNINGCCRLCPFQSKQGCKTKNLTCKLFTCSEVKKRCPVIKYEDLNLLKVLTKRQRHMIRSSYFSKRESVLFDLYIGSILLWTVRIVIRWLYGFYYVKRYINKQ
;
A
#
# COMPACT_ATOMS: atom_id res chain seq x y z
N MET A 1 21.15 17.53 -15.61
CA MET A 1 20.17 18.08 -16.56
C MET A 1 18.85 18.33 -15.84
N LEU A 2 18.27 19.51 -15.95
CA LEU A 2 16.95 19.82 -15.40
C LEU A 2 15.88 19.48 -16.45
N LYS A 3 14.80 18.82 -16.06
CA LYS A 3 13.64 18.57 -16.92
C LYS A 3 12.38 19.05 -16.24
N GLU A 4 11.79 20.07 -16.83
CA GLU A 4 10.55 20.63 -16.34
C GLU A 4 9.34 19.81 -16.84
N VAL A 5 8.37 19.57 -15.96
CA VAL A 5 7.14 18.82 -16.27
C VAL A 5 5.97 19.79 -16.21
N LYS A 6 5.49 20.20 -17.39
CA LYS A 6 4.29 21.03 -17.57
C LYS A 6 3.08 20.13 -17.84
N ILE A 7 2.03 20.27 -17.04
CA ILE A 7 0.77 19.53 -17.18
C ILE A 7 -0.40 20.49 -17.00
N ASN A 8 -0.98 20.90 -18.11
CA ASN A 8 -2.09 21.85 -18.17
C ASN A 8 -3.44 21.15 -18.31
N ASN A 9 -3.46 19.94 -18.89
CA ASN A 9 -4.68 19.19 -19.17
C ASN A 9 -4.54 17.68 -18.87
N LYS A 10 -5.68 16.96 -18.91
CA LYS A 10 -5.74 15.52 -18.65
C LYS A 10 -4.99 14.68 -19.69
N GLN A 11 -4.91 15.13 -20.94
CA GLN A 11 -4.21 14.39 -22.00
C GLN A 11 -2.69 14.37 -21.75
N GLU A 12 -2.13 15.52 -21.36
CA GLU A 12 -0.73 15.65 -20.94
C GLU A 12 -0.42 14.82 -19.70
N LEU A 13 -1.33 14.80 -18.72
CA LEU A 13 -1.21 13.96 -17.53
C LEU A 13 -1.13 12.47 -17.90
N ASN A 14 -1.99 12.02 -18.81
CA ASN A 14 -1.98 10.65 -19.30
C ASN A 14 -0.71 10.33 -20.08
N LYS A 15 -0.22 11.27 -20.90
CA LYS A 15 1.06 11.15 -21.61
C LYS A 15 2.22 11.05 -20.61
N PHE A 16 2.23 11.87 -19.56
CA PHE A 16 3.20 11.81 -18.48
C PHE A 16 3.20 10.44 -17.79
N TYR A 17 2.03 9.91 -17.41
CA TYR A 17 1.92 8.57 -16.82
C TYR A 17 2.43 7.46 -17.75
N LYS A 18 2.19 7.56 -19.06
CA LYS A 18 2.75 6.63 -20.05
C LYS A 18 4.28 6.70 -20.11
N HIS A 19 4.89 7.86 -19.90
CA HIS A 19 6.35 8.04 -19.96
C HIS A 19 7.08 7.69 -18.65
N LEU A 20 6.36 7.42 -17.54
CA LEU A 20 6.99 7.07 -16.25
C LEU A 20 7.95 5.88 -16.35
N PHE A 21 7.70 4.92 -17.25
CA PHE A 21 8.62 3.80 -17.43
C PHE A 21 9.98 4.21 -18.01
N ILE A 22 10.00 5.26 -18.84
CA ILE A 22 11.22 5.82 -19.41
C ILE A 22 11.90 6.69 -18.36
N TYR A 23 11.14 7.51 -17.63
CA TYR A 23 11.68 8.43 -16.63
C TYR A 23 12.33 7.72 -15.43
N ARG A 24 11.96 6.47 -15.17
CA ARG A 24 12.63 5.64 -14.14
C ARG A 24 13.83 4.84 -14.66
N SER A 25 14.10 4.85 -15.96
CA SER A 25 15.18 4.09 -16.59
C SER A 25 16.55 4.71 -16.35
N ILE A 26 17.61 3.99 -16.74
CA ILE A 26 18.99 4.47 -16.58
C ILE A 26 19.27 5.76 -17.37
N PHE A 27 18.55 5.97 -18.48
CA PHE A 27 18.68 7.17 -19.32
C PHE A 27 18.34 8.47 -18.57
N TYR A 28 17.53 8.40 -17.51
CA TYR A 28 17.10 9.56 -16.73
C TYR A 28 17.75 9.62 -15.34
N LYS A 29 18.83 8.87 -15.12
CA LYS A 29 19.56 8.83 -13.83
C LYS A 29 20.09 10.21 -13.43
N ASN A 30 20.58 11.00 -14.38
CA ASN A 30 21.18 12.33 -14.16
C ASN A 30 20.22 13.50 -14.45
N VAL A 31 18.91 13.21 -14.48
CA VAL A 31 17.86 14.18 -14.77
C VAL A 31 17.10 14.54 -13.49
N THR A 32 17.00 15.83 -13.17
CA THR A 32 16.17 16.32 -12.07
C THR A 32 14.85 16.83 -12.64
N PHE A 33 13.74 16.29 -12.15
CA PHE A 33 12.40 16.68 -12.56
C PHE A 33 11.87 17.80 -11.66
N THR A 34 11.25 18.80 -12.25
CA THR A 34 10.53 19.87 -11.56
C THR A 34 9.11 19.97 -12.08
N VAL A 35 8.21 20.54 -11.30
CA VAL A 35 6.82 20.81 -11.71
C VAL A 35 6.47 22.24 -11.30
N GLU A 36 6.09 23.07 -12.26
CA GLU A 36 5.68 24.47 -12.02
C GLU A 36 4.30 24.53 -11.34
N ASN A 37 3.34 23.74 -11.82
CA ASN A 37 1.97 23.74 -11.32
C ASN A 37 1.52 22.33 -10.93
N ASP A 38 1.14 22.15 -9.66
CA ASP A 38 0.73 20.85 -9.11
C ASP A 38 -0.79 20.67 -9.06
N LYS A 39 -1.50 21.20 -10.06
CA LYS A 39 -2.96 21.06 -10.22
C LYS A 39 -3.46 19.61 -10.10
N TYR A 40 -2.62 18.63 -10.47
CA TYR A 40 -2.96 17.21 -10.48
C TYR A 40 -2.29 16.39 -9.35
N ASN A 41 -1.73 17.03 -8.32
CA ASN A 41 -1.08 16.36 -7.17
C ASN A 41 0.00 15.34 -7.60
N ILE A 42 0.81 15.69 -8.60
CA ILE A 42 1.95 14.90 -9.07
C ILE A 42 3.25 15.19 -8.31
N LYS A 43 3.29 16.14 -7.36
CA LYS A 43 4.48 16.44 -6.53
C LYS A 43 5.14 15.18 -5.95
N ASN A 44 4.35 14.26 -5.40
CA ASN A 44 4.87 13.01 -4.84
C ASN A 44 5.51 12.11 -5.91
N ILE A 45 4.97 12.12 -7.13
CA ILE A 45 5.55 11.38 -8.27
C ILE A 45 6.89 12.01 -8.67
N ILE A 46 6.97 13.34 -8.76
CA ILE A 46 8.21 14.06 -9.08
C ILE A 46 9.28 13.79 -8.02
N LYS A 47 8.91 13.87 -6.73
CA LYS A 47 9.80 13.53 -5.61
C LYS A 47 10.30 12.09 -5.73
N ALA A 48 9.44 11.13 -6.07
CA ALA A 48 9.87 9.75 -6.30
C ALA A 48 10.85 9.61 -7.49
N LEU A 49 10.61 10.29 -8.61
CA LEU A 49 11.52 10.27 -9.78
C LEU A 49 12.90 10.87 -9.47
N ASN A 50 12.95 11.86 -8.58
CA ASN A 50 14.19 12.50 -8.16
C ASN A 50 15.02 11.65 -7.18
N ILE A 51 14.44 10.68 -6.47
CA ILE A 51 15.20 9.74 -5.63
C ILE A 51 15.95 8.75 -6.51
N LYS A 52 17.27 8.88 -6.63
CA LYS A 52 18.09 8.07 -7.56
C LYS A 52 18.34 6.65 -7.07
N ASN A 53 18.50 6.46 -5.77
CA ASN A 53 18.66 5.13 -5.20
C ASN A 53 17.33 4.35 -5.28
N ARG A 54 17.36 3.20 -5.96
CA ARG A 54 16.16 2.36 -6.18
C ARG A 54 15.49 1.90 -4.88
N LYS A 55 16.27 1.50 -3.86
CA LYS A 55 15.74 1.05 -2.56
C LYS A 55 15.06 2.20 -1.83
N GLN A 56 15.70 3.37 -1.76
CA GLN A 56 15.12 4.56 -1.14
C GLN A 56 13.87 5.04 -1.89
N ARG A 57 13.85 4.95 -3.23
CA ARG A 57 12.68 5.30 -4.04
C ARG A 57 11.48 4.42 -3.70
N PHE A 58 11.67 3.10 -3.62
CA PHE A 58 10.58 2.18 -3.25
C PHE A 58 10.11 2.40 -1.82
N LYS A 59 11.04 2.65 -0.88
CA LYS A 59 10.71 3.03 0.50
C LYS A 59 9.80 4.27 0.52
N TYR A 60 10.21 5.34 -0.16
CA TYR A 60 9.42 6.56 -0.24
C TYR A 60 8.05 6.35 -0.87
N ILE A 61 7.97 5.67 -2.04
CA ILE A 61 6.70 5.39 -2.72
C ILE A 61 5.73 4.63 -1.80
N TYR A 62 6.24 3.59 -1.12
CA TYR A 62 5.43 2.74 -0.27
C TYR A 62 4.95 3.48 0.99
N ASP A 63 5.86 4.21 1.65
CA ASP A 63 5.55 4.93 2.88
C ASP A 63 4.57 6.07 2.63
N ALA A 64 4.82 6.88 1.60
CA ALA A 64 3.95 7.99 1.24
C ALA A 64 2.57 7.52 0.77
N ALA A 65 2.47 6.38 0.07
CA ALA A 65 1.17 5.79 -0.29
C ALA A 65 0.39 5.31 0.94
N CYS A 66 1.06 4.78 1.97
CA CYS A 66 0.39 4.47 3.24
C CYS A 66 -0.06 5.74 3.95
N ASP A 67 0.77 6.79 3.96
CA ASP A 67 0.43 8.07 4.60
C ASP A 67 -0.77 8.73 3.90
N GLU A 68 -0.87 8.61 2.57
CA GLU A 68 -2.04 9.06 1.80
C GLU A 68 -3.33 8.36 2.23
N VAL A 69 -3.28 7.04 2.46
CA VAL A 69 -4.43 6.28 2.98
C VAL A 69 -4.76 6.65 4.42
N ASP A 70 -3.74 6.80 5.27
CA ASP A 70 -3.93 7.18 6.68
C ASP A 70 -4.54 8.58 6.80
N ASN A 71 -4.07 9.53 5.97
CA ASN A 71 -4.62 10.89 5.89
C ASN A 71 -6.07 10.89 5.40
N PHE A 72 -6.43 10.04 4.44
CA PHE A 72 -7.81 9.93 3.94
C PHE A 72 -8.80 9.51 5.03
N TYR A 73 -8.37 8.59 5.89
CA TYR A 73 -9.15 8.07 7.02
C TYR A 73 -8.87 8.79 8.34
N ASN A 74 -8.09 9.87 8.34
CA ASN A 74 -7.67 10.52 9.56
C ASN A 74 -8.89 10.92 10.41
N HIS A 75 -8.83 10.59 11.70
CA HIS A 75 -9.90 10.78 12.69
C HIS A 75 -11.25 10.07 12.38
N LYS A 76 -11.28 9.08 11.48
CA LYS A 76 -12.50 8.31 11.16
C LYS A 76 -12.40 6.88 11.66
N ASP A 77 -13.24 6.50 12.62
CA ASP A 77 -13.45 5.10 12.96
C ASP A 77 -14.43 4.44 11.97
N ILE A 78 -13.92 4.11 10.79
CA ILE A 78 -14.73 3.51 9.70
C ILE A 78 -15.27 2.12 10.07
N CYS A 79 -14.61 1.42 10.99
CA CYS A 79 -14.94 0.05 11.42
C CYS A 79 -15.86 0.01 12.64
N CYS A 80 -16.09 1.16 13.29
CA CYS A 80 -16.88 1.33 14.52
C CYS A 80 -16.48 0.31 15.59
N PHE A 81 -15.20 0.30 15.98
CA PHE A 81 -14.70 -0.64 16.97
C PHE A 81 -15.25 -0.33 18.36
N LYS A 82 -15.86 -1.33 19.00
CA LYS A 82 -16.29 -1.30 20.41
C LYS A 82 -15.94 -2.62 21.07
N ASN A 83 -15.31 -2.57 22.25
CA ASN A 83 -14.88 -3.76 23.00
C ASN A 83 -14.09 -4.78 22.15
N ASN A 84 -13.10 -4.30 21.38
CA ASN A 84 -12.29 -5.08 20.44
C ASN A 84 -13.06 -5.77 19.29
N LYS A 85 -14.33 -5.44 19.07
CA LYS A 85 -15.16 -5.95 17.97
C LYS A 85 -15.51 -4.84 16.98
N CYS A 86 -15.33 -5.08 15.69
CA CYS A 86 -15.89 -4.18 14.67
C CYS A 86 -17.41 -4.33 14.57
N LEU A 87 -18.10 -3.40 13.89
CA LEU A 87 -19.57 -3.43 13.74
C LEU A 87 -20.13 -4.79 13.34
N VAL A 88 -19.52 -5.43 12.32
CA VAL A 88 -19.95 -6.76 11.85
C VAL A 88 -19.80 -7.82 12.94
N GLN A 89 -18.70 -7.78 13.72
CA GLN A 89 -18.49 -8.73 14.82
C GLN A 89 -19.42 -8.47 16.01
N GLN A 90 -19.84 -7.22 16.23
CA GLN A 90 -20.84 -6.90 17.24
C GLN A 90 -22.19 -7.51 16.88
N GLN A 91 -22.56 -7.49 15.59
CA GLN A 91 -23.82 -8.05 15.09
C GLN A 91 -23.85 -9.59 15.07
N LEU A 92 -22.71 -10.24 14.76
CA LEU A 92 -22.65 -11.69 14.59
C LEU A 92 -22.69 -12.50 15.90
N GLN A 93 -22.66 -11.85 17.07
CA GLN A 93 -22.68 -12.47 18.41
C GLN A 93 -21.73 -13.68 18.60
N ASN A 94 -20.64 -13.75 17.83
CA ASN A 94 -19.64 -14.79 17.99
C ASN A 94 -18.45 -14.28 18.84
N GLY A 95 -17.62 -15.21 19.32
CA GLY A 95 -16.43 -14.90 20.10
C GLY A 95 -15.32 -14.18 19.32
N ASN A 96 -15.54 -13.85 18.04
CA ASN A 96 -14.52 -13.21 17.23
C ASN A 96 -14.27 -11.77 17.68
N ILE A 97 -13.00 -11.42 17.80
CA ILE A 97 -12.50 -10.07 18.08
C ILE A 97 -11.57 -9.63 16.95
N ASN A 98 -11.05 -8.40 17.02
CA ASN A 98 -9.97 -7.89 16.16
C ASN A 98 -10.32 -7.70 14.68
N GLY A 99 -11.61 -7.69 14.32
CA GLY A 99 -12.12 -7.44 12.98
C GLY A 99 -11.44 -8.29 11.90
N CYS A 100 -11.14 -7.66 10.76
CA CYS A 100 -10.47 -8.28 9.63
C CYS A 100 -9.01 -8.68 9.91
N CYS A 101 -8.44 -8.23 11.03
CA CYS A 101 -7.07 -8.54 11.45
C CYS A 101 -6.99 -9.74 12.40
N ARG A 102 -8.09 -10.44 12.72
CA ARG A 102 -8.12 -11.53 13.71
C ARG A 102 -7.07 -12.63 13.53
N LEU A 103 -6.66 -12.90 12.28
CA LEU A 103 -5.67 -13.93 11.93
C LEU A 103 -4.27 -13.33 11.64
N CYS A 104 -4.07 -12.05 11.91
CA CYS A 104 -2.83 -11.37 11.57
C CYS A 104 -1.75 -11.63 12.63
N PRO A 105 -0.58 -12.20 12.28
CA PRO A 105 0.50 -12.45 13.22
C PRO A 105 1.19 -11.15 13.71
N PHE A 106 0.87 -10.00 13.09
CA PHE A 106 1.45 -8.70 13.43
C PHE A 106 0.52 -7.82 14.28
N GLN A 107 -0.57 -8.41 14.79
CA GLN A 107 -1.43 -7.73 15.74
C GLN A 107 -0.76 -7.56 17.11
N SER A 108 -1.12 -6.48 17.81
CA SER A 108 -0.79 -6.25 19.20
C SER A 108 -1.93 -5.55 19.94
N LYS A 109 -1.81 -5.40 21.26
CA LYS A 109 -2.76 -4.62 22.08
C LYS A 109 -2.89 -3.17 21.60
N GLN A 110 -1.83 -2.61 21.03
CA GLN A 110 -1.78 -1.24 20.49
C GLN A 110 -2.17 -1.16 19.00
N GLY A 111 -2.69 -2.25 18.43
CA GLY A 111 -3.03 -2.34 17.01
C GLY A 111 -1.96 -3.02 16.17
N CYS A 112 -1.92 -2.70 14.87
CA CYS A 112 -1.01 -3.34 13.92
C CYS A 112 0.43 -2.84 14.08
N LYS A 113 1.38 -3.76 14.27
CA LYS A 113 2.82 -3.44 14.42
C LYS A 113 3.53 -3.13 13.09
N THR A 114 2.85 -3.28 11.96
CA THR A 114 3.45 -3.10 10.63
C THR A 114 2.65 -2.13 9.78
N LYS A 115 3.37 -1.25 9.07
CA LYS A 115 2.81 -0.36 8.07
C LYS A 115 2.63 -1.13 6.77
N ASN A 116 1.45 -1.73 6.59
CA ASN A 116 1.12 -2.54 5.41
C ASN A 116 0.08 -1.85 4.53
N LEU A 117 0.48 -1.42 3.34
CA LEU A 117 -0.38 -0.69 2.39
C LEU A 117 -1.62 -1.51 1.96
N THR A 118 -1.44 -2.79 1.66
CA THR A 118 -2.53 -3.68 1.20
C THR A 118 -3.60 -3.82 2.28
N CYS A 119 -3.18 -4.02 3.53
CA CYS A 119 -4.09 -4.08 4.66
C CYS A 119 -4.79 -2.74 4.90
N LYS A 120 -4.11 -1.61 4.72
CA LYS A 120 -4.72 -0.27 4.87
C LYS A 120 -5.77 0.02 3.80
N LEU A 121 -5.56 -0.45 2.57
CA LEU A 121 -6.52 -0.33 1.47
C LEU A 121 -7.69 -1.32 1.58
N PHE A 122 -7.59 -2.32 2.46
CA PHE A 122 -8.64 -3.29 2.63
C PHE A 122 -9.83 -2.68 3.36
N THR A 123 -10.98 -2.70 2.70
CA THR A 123 -12.27 -2.31 3.29
C THR A 123 -13.28 -3.44 3.08
N CYS A 124 -13.97 -3.85 4.15
CA CYS A 124 -15.02 -4.85 4.06
C CYS A 124 -16.28 -4.27 3.40
N SER A 125 -17.20 -5.14 2.98
CA SER A 125 -18.47 -4.74 2.34
C SER A 125 -19.28 -3.77 3.20
N GLU A 126 -19.29 -3.95 4.51
CA GLU A 126 -20.02 -3.09 5.44
C GLU A 126 -19.49 -1.66 5.44
N VAL A 127 -18.16 -1.47 5.46
CA VAL A 127 -17.55 -0.14 5.38
C VAL A 127 -17.87 0.54 4.04
N LYS A 128 -17.83 -0.21 2.93
CA LYS A 128 -18.10 0.33 1.59
C LYS A 128 -19.52 0.86 1.42
N LYS A 129 -20.49 0.33 2.18
CA LYS A 129 -21.89 0.80 2.14
C LYS A 129 -22.09 2.12 2.88
N ARG A 130 -21.33 2.36 3.94
CA ARG A 130 -21.57 3.47 4.88
C ARG A 130 -20.64 4.67 4.68
N CYS A 131 -19.45 4.45 4.11
CA CYS A 131 -18.40 5.46 4.07
C CYS A 131 -17.76 5.54 2.67
N PRO A 132 -17.28 6.73 2.26
CA PRO A 132 -16.40 6.82 1.10
C PRO A 132 -15.12 6.03 1.37
N VAL A 133 -14.64 5.31 0.35
CA VAL A 133 -13.45 4.46 0.44
C VAL A 133 -12.42 4.88 -0.59
N ILE A 134 -11.14 4.87 -0.18
CA ILE A 134 -10.02 5.01 -1.10
C ILE A 134 -9.67 3.66 -1.70
N LYS A 135 -9.51 3.62 -3.02
CA LYS A 135 -9.15 2.43 -3.78
C LYS A 135 -7.68 2.49 -4.18
N TYR A 136 -7.16 1.34 -4.59
CA TYR A 136 -5.79 1.24 -5.09
C TYR A 136 -5.55 2.18 -6.29
N GLU A 137 -6.55 2.31 -7.16
CA GLU A 137 -6.51 3.11 -8.38
C GLU A 137 -6.37 4.62 -8.11
N ASP A 138 -6.81 5.07 -6.94
CA ASP A 138 -6.76 6.47 -6.52
C ASP A 138 -5.32 6.88 -6.16
N LEU A 139 -4.47 5.93 -5.75
CA LEU A 139 -3.07 6.15 -5.38
C LEU A 139 -2.18 6.34 -6.63
N ASN A 140 -2.22 7.54 -7.19
CA ASN A 140 -1.44 7.90 -8.39
C ASN A 140 0.06 7.67 -8.24
N LEU A 141 0.61 7.82 -7.03
CA LEU A 141 2.03 7.58 -6.73
C LEU A 141 2.48 6.16 -7.10
N LEU A 142 1.60 5.16 -6.98
CA LEU A 142 1.92 3.78 -7.33
C LEU A 142 2.15 3.59 -8.83
N LYS A 143 1.72 4.52 -9.69
CA LYS A 143 1.98 4.48 -11.15
C LYS A 143 3.47 4.59 -11.50
N VAL A 144 4.31 5.04 -10.57
CA VAL A 144 5.78 5.03 -10.72
C VAL A 144 6.35 3.61 -10.73
N LEU A 145 5.67 2.67 -10.06
CA LEU A 145 6.07 1.27 -10.00
C LEU A 145 5.69 0.52 -11.28
N THR A 146 6.42 -0.55 -11.56
CA THR A 146 6.07 -1.47 -12.65
C THR A 146 4.72 -2.15 -12.42
N LYS A 147 4.07 -2.61 -13.50
CA LYS A 147 2.87 -3.46 -13.39
C LYS A 147 3.10 -4.67 -12.46
N ARG A 148 4.27 -5.33 -12.56
CA ARG A 148 4.66 -6.47 -11.70
C ARG A 148 4.74 -6.08 -10.23
N GLN A 149 5.42 -4.98 -9.91
CA GLN A 149 5.53 -4.47 -8.54
C GLN A 149 4.18 -4.04 -7.96
N ARG A 150 3.33 -3.40 -8.76
CA ARG A 150 1.96 -3.06 -8.35
C ARG A 150 1.13 -4.30 -8.05
N HIS A 151 1.29 -5.38 -8.82
CA HIS A 151 0.66 -6.65 -8.53
C HIS A 151 1.14 -7.22 -7.18
N MET A 152 2.45 -7.23 -6.92
CA MET A 152 3.00 -7.70 -5.63
C MET A 152 2.43 -6.95 -4.43
N ILE A 153 2.23 -5.63 -4.54
CA ILE A 153 1.61 -4.80 -3.49
C ILE A 153 0.14 -5.19 -3.29
N ARG A 154 -0.63 -5.44 -4.36
CA ARG A 154 -2.06 -5.77 -4.23
C ARG A 154 -2.35 -7.06 -3.46
N SER A 155 -1.38 -7.95 -3.37
CA SER A 155 -1.51 -9.26 -2.72
C SER A 155 -0.65 -9.41 -1.46
N SER A 156 0.02 -8.34 -1.00
CA SER A 156 0.88 -8.38 0.18
C SER A 156 0.16 -8.22 1.53
N TYR A 157 -0.99 -8.88 1.71
CA TYR A 157 -1.70 -8.89 3.00
C TYR A 157 -0.85 -9.51 4.11
N PHE A 158 -1.12 -9.11 5.36
CA PHE A 158 -0.53 -9.69 6.57
C PHE A 158 1.00 -9.87 6.46
N SER A 159 1.68 -8.84 5.97
CA SER A 159 3.12 -8.86 5.69
C SER A 159 3.82 -7.69 6.38
N LYS A 160 5.06 -7.90 6.83
CA LYS A 160 5.92 -6.80 7.31
C LYS A 160 6.25 -5.85 6.18
N ARG A 161 6.28 -4.55 6.48
CA ARG A 161 6.70 -3.50 5.55
C ARG A 161 8.03 -3.82 4.86
N GLU A 162 9.03 -4.23 5.65
CA GLU A 162 10.39 -4.53 5.19
C GLU A 162 10.40 -5.69 4.20
N SER A 163 9.56 -6.71 4.44
CA SER A 163 9.40 -7.85 3.54
C SER A 163 8.82 -7.41 2.19
N VAL A 164 7.82 -6.52 2.19
CA VAL A 164 7.23 -6.01 0.94
C VAL A 164 8.24 -5.15 0.17
N LEU A 165 9.00 -4.29 0.85
CA LEU A 165 10.05 -3.48 0.24
C LEU A 165 11.16 -4.35 -0.38
N PHE A 166 11.53 -5.45 0.28
CA PHE A 166 12.47 -6.41 -0.25
C PHE A 166 11.93 -7.11 -1.51
N ASP A 167 10.67 -7.54 -1.50
CA ASP A 167 10.03 -8.18 -2.65
C ASP A 167 9.94 -7.19 -3.84
N LEU A 168 9.65 -5.91 -3.59
CA LEU A 168 9.66 -4.84 -4.59
C LEU A 168 11.05 -4.59 -5.18
N TYR A 169 12.09 -4.70 -4.35
CA TYR A 169 13.47 -4.54 -4.76
C TYR A 169 13.92 -5.68 -5.68
N ILE A 170 13.71 -6.93 -5.26
CA ILE A 170 14.02 -8.11 -6.09
C ILE A 170 13.21 -8.09 -7.38
N GLY A 171 11.90 -7.87 -7.29
CA GLY A 171 11.01 -7.86 -8.45
C GLY A 171 10.80 -9.22 -9.12
N SER A 172 11.23 -10.33 -8.49
CA SER A 172 11.00 -11.70 -8.96
C SER A 172 9.65 -12.20 -8.47
N ILE A 173 8.75 -12.49 -9.41
CA ILE A 173 7.42 -13.03 -9.11
C ILE A 173 7.54 -14.42 -8.48
N LEU A 174 8.45 -15.28 -8.98
CA LEU A 174 8.65 -16.62 -8.46
C LEU A 174 9.02 -16.60 -6.97
N LEU A 175 10.06 -15.84 -6.62
CA LEU A 175 10.51 -15.73 -5.22
C LEU A 175 9.42 -15.13 -4.33
N TRP A 176 8.71 -14.12 -4.85
CA TRP A 176 7.59 -13.52 -4.14
C TRP A 176 6.45 -14.53 -3.88
N THR A 177 6.05 -15.32 -4.88
CA THR A 177 5.02 -16.35 -4.75
C THR A 177 5.40 -17.39 -3.69
N VAL A 178 6.63 -17.91 -3.76
CA VAL A 178 7.15 -18.88 -2.77
C VAL A 178 7.06 -18.28 -1.36
N ARG A 179 7.50 -17.03 -1.17
CA ARG A 179 7.44 -16.36 0.14
C ARG A 179 6.03 -16.13 0.63
N ILE A 180 5.07 -15.84 -0.27
CA ILE A 180 3.66 -15.72 0.13
C ILE A 180 3.14 -17.06 0.62
N VAL A 181 3.39 -18.15 -0.10
CA VAL A 181 2.96 -19.50 0.32
C VAL A 181 3.53 -19.84 1.70
N ILE A 182 4.82 -19.60 1.92
CA ILE A 182 5.45 -19.80 3.23
C ILE A 182 4.77 -18.95 4.33
N ARG A 183 4.45 -17.67 4.05
CA ARG A 183 3.74 -16.80 5.01
C ARG A 183 2.35 -17.32 5.33
N TRP A 184 1.62 -17.82 4.33
CA TRP A 184 0.30 -18.41 4.52
C TRP A 184 0.36 -19.67 5.39
N LEU A 185 1.30 -20.57 5.10
CA LEU A 185 1.52 -21.79 5.91
C LEU A 185 1.87 -21.44 7.37
N TYR A 186 2.77 -20.47 7.57
CA TYR A 186 3.14 -20.01 8.91
C TYR A 186 1.96 -19.35 9.63
N GLY A 187 1.18 -18.51 8.93
CA GLY A 187 -0.02 -17.89 9.46
C GLY A 187 -1.06 -18.92 9.90
N PHE A 188 -1.29 -19.94 9.09
CA PHE A 188 -2.20 -21.05 9.42
C PHE A 188 -1.74 -21.82 10.66
N TYR A 189 -0.45 -22.16 10.74
CA TYR A 189 0.14 -22.81 11.91
C TYR A 189 0.01 -21.94 13.18
N TYR A 190 0.32 -20.65 13.07
CA TYR A 190 0.23 -19.70 14.18
C TYR A 190 -1.21 -19.58 14.70
N VAL A 191 -2.18 -19.43 13.80
CA VAL A 191 -3.61 -19.37 14.12
C VAL A 191 -4.06 -20.65 14.82
N LYS A 192 -3.69 -21.83 14.31
CA LYS A 192 -4.04 -23.12 14.93
C LYS A 192 -3.54 -23.21 16.37
N ARG A 193 -2.31 -22.75 16.63
CA ARG A 193 -1.73 -22.73 17.98
C ARG A 193 -2.37 -21.69 18.90
N TYR A 194 -2.82 -20.55 18.37
CA TYR A 194 -3.49 -19.52 19.16
C TYR A 194 -4.92 -19.94 19.56
N ILE A 195 -5.67 -20.54 18.63
CA ILE A 195 -7.00 -21.11 18.92
C ILE A 195 -6.90 -22.21 19.98
N ASN A 196 -5.90 -23.09 19.91
CA ASN A 196 -5.70 -24.16 20.90
C ASN A 196 -5.24 -23.66 22.29
N LYS A 197 -5.00 -22.35 22.46
CA LYS A 197 -4.54 -21.74 23.72
C LYS A 197 -5.59 -20.83 24.37
N GLN A 198 -6.70 -20.56 23.69
CA GLN A 198 -7.85 -19.81 24.22
C GLN A 198 -8.93 -20.78 24.67
#